data_AF-A0A6C0JJS2-F1
#
_entry.id   AF-A0A6C0JJS2-F1
#
_cell.length_a   1.000
_cell.length_b   1.000
_cell.length_c   1.000
_cell.angle_alpha   90.00
_cell.angle_beta   90.00
_cell.angle_gamma   90.00
#
_symmetry.space_group_name_H-M   'P 1'
#
loop_
_entity.id
_entity.type
_entity.pdbx_description
1 polymer ?
#
loop_
_entity_poly.entity_id
_entity_poly.type
_entity_poly.pdbx_seq_one_letter_code
_entity_poly.pdbx_strand_id
1 'polypeptide(L)'
;MPVYFGFPVSCEEAFRLFGQDFEGPAQTIMEQRNYRRDSWFIGSHLVPLLNKYLANNQSDLRLFETDKGACVIGYKIMELCGSTDNYIEVNNLLGVLITLKQRFDTEMRALSVDLSYIVLQRVEEEPETVHNPKPFVITHSTH
;
A
#
# COMPACT_ATOMS: atom_id res chain seq x y z
N MET A 1 -16.52 -0.61 -5.48
CA MET A 1 -15.52 -0.73 -4.40
C MET A 1 -14.16 -0.95 -5.02
N PRO A 2 -13.11 -0.20 -4.64
CA PRO A 2 -11.77 -0.42 -5.18
C PRO A 2 -11.21 -1.77 -4.73
N VAL A 3 -10.48 -2.44 -5.63
CA VAL A 3 -9.74 -3.66 -5.33
C VAL A 3 -8.26 -3.39 -5.56
N TYR A 4 -7.41 -3.86 -4.65
CA TYR A 4 -5.98 -3.67 -4.69
C TYR A 4 -5.23 -5.00 -4.74
N PHE A 5 -3.99 -4.95 -5.22
CA PHE A 5 -3.01 -6.03 -5.15
C PHE A 5 -1.78 -5.50 -4.42
N GLY A 6 -1.36 -6.13 -3.33
CA GLY A 6 -0.15 -5.70 -2.60
C GLY A 6 -0.15 -6.10 -1.13
N PHE A 7 0.51 -5.30 -0.30
CA PHE A 7 0.53 -5.49 1.15
C PHE A 7 -0.34 -4.46 1.86
N PRO A 8 -1.25 -4.87 2.75
CA PRO A 8 -1.93 -3.96 3.66
C PRO A 8 -0.98 -3.62 4.82
N VAL A 9 -0.58 -2.36 4.94
CA VAL A 9 0.45 -1.89 5.87
C VAL A 9 0.06 -0.54 6.47
N SER A 10 0.70 -0.12 7.55
CA SER A 10 0.63 1.28 7.98
C SER A 10 1.47 2.17 7.06
N CYS A 11 1.24 3.48 7.12
CA CYS A 11 2.11 4.43 6.39
C CYS A 11 3.57 4.34 6.87
N GLU A 12 3.78 4.20 8.18
CA GLU A 12 5.11 4.04 8.78
C GLU A 12 5.83 2.78 8.26
N GLU A 13 5.13 1.65 8.24
CA GLU A 13 5.66 0.39 7.73
C GLU A 13 6.03 0.49 6.25
N ALA A 14 5.21 1.18 5.44
CA ALA A 14 5.54 1.43 4.06
C ALA A 14 6.86 2.22 3.93
N PHE A 15 7.06 3.28 4.71
CA PHE A 15 8.32 4.03 4.70
C PHE A 15 9.51 3.16 5.13
N ARG A 16 9.35 2.33 6.17
CA ARG A 16 10.37 1.37 6.62
C ARG A 16 10.80 0.44 5.50
N LEU A 17 9.85 -0.13 4.75
CA LEU A 17 10.13 -1.09 3.68
C LEU A 17 11.01 -0.50 2.57
N PHE A 18 10.86 0.79 2.29
CA PHE A 18 11.68 1.48 1.28
C PHE A 18 12.85 2.27 1.87
N GLY A 19 13.17 2.06 3.16
CA GLY A 19 14.26 2.74 3.85
C GLY A 19 14.13 4.27 3.82
N GLN A 20 12.91 4.80 3.80
CA GLN A 20 12.64 6.24 3.79
C GLN A 20 12.41 6.75 5.21
N ASP A 21 12.82 7.99 5.47
CA ASP A 21 12.59 8.64 6.77
C ASP A 21 11.10 9.00 6.95
N PHE A 22 10.48 8.42 7.97
CA PHE A 22 9.09 8.69 8.36
C PHE A 22 8.98 9.82 9.39
N GLU A 23 9.83 9.80 10.42
CA GLU A 23 9.69 10.63 11.62
C GLU A 23 9.91 12.12 11.31
N GLY A 24 10.92 12.46 10.52
CA GLY A 24 11.21 13.85 10.16
C GLY A 24 10.05 14.56 9.44
N PRO A 25 9.56 14.00 8.31
CA PRO A 25 8.39 14.51 7.62
C PRO A 25 7.12 14.50 8.48
N ALA A 26 6.88 13.43 9.24
CA ALA A 26 5.72 13.33 10.13
C ALA A 26 5.71 14.45 11.17
N GLN A 27 6.83 14.68 11.86
CA GLN A 27 6.96 15.77 12.84
C GLN A 27 6.69 17.14 12.22
N THR A 28 7.27 17.40 11.05
CA THR A 28 7.06 18.66 10.33
C THR A 28 5.58 18.91 10.02
N ILE A 29 4.87 17.86 9.56
CA ILE A 29 3.44 17.94 9.26
C ILE A 29 2.63 18.17 10.54
N MET A 30 2.95 17.46 11.63
CA MET A 30 2.26 17.62 12.91
C MET A 30 2.36 19.05 13.43
N GLU A 31 3.57 19.64 13.42
CA GLU A 31 3.81 21.00 13.88
C GLU A 31 3.07 22.03 13.01
N GLN A 32 3.12 21.88 11.68
CA GLN A 32 2.48 22.82 10.74
C GLN A 32 0.95 22.74 10.75
N ARG A 33 0.38 21.56 11.00
CA ARG A 33 -1.07 21.30 10.95
C ARG A 33 -1.72 21.24 12.33
N ASN A 34 -0.93 21.34 13.40
CA ASN A 34 -1.36 21.16 14.78
C ASN A 34 -2.08 19.81 15.02
N TYR A 35 -1.53 18.75 14.41
CA TYR A 35 -2.03 17.39 14.61
C TYR A 35 -1.42 16.73 15.84
N ARG A 36 -2.19 15.87 16.48
CA ARG A 36 -1.67 14.94 17.50
C ARG A 36 -0.93 13.79 16.83
N ARG A 37 -0.02 13.15 17.56
CA ARG A 37 0.81 12.05 17.07
C ARG A 37 0.01 10.83 16.58
N ASP A 38 -1.14 10.58 17.19
CA ASP A 38 -2.09 9.52 16.85
C ASP A 38 -3.09 9.90 15.74
N SER A 39 -2.92 11.07 15.12
CA SER A 39 -3.79 11.52 14.04
C SER A 39 -3.55 10.70 12.78
N TRP A 40 -4.52 9.86 12.41
CA TRP A 40 -4.53 9.11 11.16
C TRP A 40 -4.47 10.03 9.91
N PHE A 41 -4.84 11.31 10.03
CA PHE A 41 -4.71 12.30 8.95
C PHE A 41 -3.26 12.59 8.54
N ILE A 42 -2.26 12.26 9.36
CA ILE A 42 -0.85 12.44 9.00
C ILE A 42 -0.52 11.58 7.76
N GLY A 43 -1.10 10.39 7.65
CA GLY A 43 -0.90 9.47 6.53
C GLY A 43 -1.21 10.12 5.17
N SER A 44 -2.34 10.82 5.07
CA SER A 44 -2.76 11.53 3.85
C SER A 44 -1.73 12.52 3.29
N HIS A 45 -0.87 13.09 4.15
CA HIS A 45 0.20 14.00 3.77
C HIS A 45 1.53 13.31 3.48
N LEU A 46 1.76 12.13 4.07
CA LEU A 46 2.96 11.33 3.87
C LEU A 46 2.88 10.45 2.62
N VAL A 47 1.70 9.95 2.28
CA VAL A 47 1.46 9.12 1.09
C VAL A 47 2.00 9.75 -0.20
N PRO A 48 1.77 11.05 -0.50
CA PRO A 48 2.36 11.71 -1.66
C PRO A 48 3.90 11.71 -1.66
N LEU A 49 4.56 11.75 -0.50
CA LEU A 49 6.02 11.76 -0.41
C LEU A 49 6.60 10.41 -0.84
N LEU A 50 6.06 9.31 -0.31
CA LEU A 50 6.51 7.98 -0.71
C LEU A 50 6.18 7.69 -2.18
N ASN A 51 4.99 8.09 -2.66
CA ASN A 51 4.63 7.95 -4.06
C ASN A 51 5.55 8.73 -5.01
N LYS A 52 6.03 9.91 -4.58
CA LYS A 52 7.03 10.67 -5.33
C LYS A 52 8.37 9.92 -5.37
N TYR A 53 8.80 9.33 -4.27
CA TYR A 53 10.00 8.49 -4.22
C TYR A 53 9.88 7.29 -5.17
N LEU A 54 8.76 6.56 -5.15
CA LEU A 54 8.53 5.41 -6.03
C LEU A 54 8.55 5.81 -7.51
N ALA A 55 7.89 6.92 -7.86
CA ALA A 55 7.89 7.46 -9.22
C ALA A 55 9.30 7.90 -9.68
N ASN A 56 10.10 8.52 -8.81
CA ASN A 56 11.48 8.90 -9.13
C ASN A 56 12.38 7.69 -9.39
N ASN A 57 12.05 6.53 -8.82
CA ASN A 57 12.73 5.26 -9.07
C ASN A 57 12.09 4.46 -10.21
N GLN A 58 11.25 5.09 -11.04
CA GLN A 58 10.60 4.47 -12.20
C GLN A 58 9.76 3.23 -11.84
N SER A 59 9.21 3.19 -10.62
CA SER A 59 8.31 2.12 -10.19
C SER A 59 6.85 2.53 -10.36
N ASP A 60 6.02 1.57 -10.75
CA ASP A 60 4.57 1.71 -10.82
C ASP A 60 3.87 1.34 -9.51
N LEU A 61 4.62 0.87 -8.50
CA LEU A 61 4.11 0.72 -7.13
C LEU A 61 3.61 2.05 -6.61
N ARG A 62 2.51 1.99 -5.87
CA ARG A 62 1.98 3.14 -5.15
C ARG A 62 1.52 2.74 -3.77
N LEU A 63 1.66 3.68 -2.84
CA LEU A 63 0.97 3.67 -1.56
C LEU A 63 -0.40 4.30 -1.75
N PHE A 64 -1.44 3.54 -1.42
CA PHE A 64 -2.83 3.98 -1.40
C PHE A 64 -3.27 4.10 0.05
N GLU A 65 -3.73 5.28 0.45
CA GLU A 65 -4.46 5.43 1.71
C GLU A 65 -5.81 4.72 1.60
N THR A 66 -6.19 4.00 2.65
CA THR A 66 -7.49 3.35 2.80
C THR A 66 -8.18 3.90 4.04
N ASP A 67 -8.95 3.11 4.77
CA ASP A 67 -9.66 3.59 5.96
C ASP A 67 -8.76 3.60 7.22
N LYS A 68 -9.01 4.55 8.13
CA LYS A 68 -8.40 4.66 9.48
C LYS A 68 -6.86 4.52 9.52
N GLY A 69 -6.16 5.11 8.55
CA GLY A 69 -4.69 5.11 8.53
C GLY A 69 -4.05 3.80 8.03
N ALA A 70 -4.85 2.80 7.66
CA ALA A 70 -4.37 1.66 6.91
C ALA A 70 -4.05 2.09 5.47
N CYS A 71 -2.99 1.54 4.92
CA CYS A 71 -2.54 1.78 3.56
C CYS A 71 -2.35 0.46 2.81
N VAL A 72 -2.34 0.53 1.48
CA VAL A 72 -1.91 -0.58 0.63
C VAL A 72 -0.74 -0.14 -0.21
N ILE A 73 0.40 -0.82 -0.09
CA ILE A 73 1.52 -0.68 -1.02
C ILE A 73 1.38 -1.71 -2.14
N GLY A 74 1.21 -1.24 -3.38
CA GLY A 74 1.03 -2.11 -4.53
C GLY A 74 0.33 -1.44 -5.70
N TYR A 75 -0.68 -2.11 -6.26
CA TYR A 75 -1.44 -1.66 -7.43
C TYR A 75 -2.94 -1.65 -7.16
N LYS A 76 -3.66 -0.81 -7.91
CA LYS A 76 -5.13 -0.84 -7.97
C LYS A 76 -5.58 -1.67 -9.17
N ILE A 77 -6.48 -2.63 -8.96
CA ILE A 77 -7.03 -3.50 -10.00
C ILE A 77 -8.27 -2.84 -10.60
N MET A 78 -8.09 -2.15 -11.72
CA MET A 78 -9.16 -1.35 -12.34
C MET A 78 -10.27 -2.22 -12.93
N GLU A 79 -9.92 -3.42 -13.40
CA GLU A 79 -10.82 -4.42 -14.00
C GLU A 79 -11.89 -4.93 -13.03
N LEU A 80 -11.65 -4.79 -11.72
CA LEU A 80 -12.58 -5.17 -10.66
C LEU A 80 -13.27 -3.96 -10.00
N CYS A 81 -12.95 -2.74 -10.43
CA CYS A 81 -13.49 -1.50 -9.87
C CYS A 81 -14.80 -1.09 -10.56
N GLY A 82 -15.95 -1.48 -9.99
CA GLY A 82 -17.18 -0.68 -9.99
C GLY A 82 -17.86 -0.35 -11.33
N SER A 83 -17.82 -1.22 -12.34
CA SER A 83 -18.77 -1.11 -13.47
C SER A 83 -20.04 -1.94 -13.21
N THR A 84 -21.16 -1.56 -13.81
CA THR A 84 -22.48 -2.14 -13.54
C THR A 84 -22.76 -3.46 -14.27
N ASP A 85 -21.79 -4.00 -15.06
CA ASP A 85 -21.91 -5.24 -15.84
C ASP A 85 -20.68 -6.18 -15.68
N ASN A 86 -20.21 -6.39 -14.44
CA ASN A 86 -18.90 -7.01 -14.14
C ASN A 86 -18.90 -8.55 -14.10
N TYR A 87 -18.90 -9.22 -15.24
CA TYR A 87 -18.39 -10.59 -15.32
C TYR A 87 -17.02 -10.57 -15.95
N ILE A 88 -16.00 -11.04 -15.22
CA ILE A 88 -14.67 -11.32 -15.77
C ILE A 88 -14.52 -12.83 -15.90
N GLU A 89 -14.05 -13.29 -17.04
CA GLU A 89 -13.68 -14.70 -17.19
C GLU A 89 -12.56 -15.05 -16.21
N VAL A 90 -12.67 -16.21 -15.56
CA VAL A 90 -11.70 -16.66 -14.54
C VAL A 90 -10.28 -16.66 -15.09
N ASN A 91 -10.06 -17.10 -16.33
CA ASN A 91 -8.74 -17.14 -16.95
C ASN A 91 -8.16 -15.73 -17.15
N ASN A 92 -8.99 -14.74 -17.48
CA ASN A 92 -8.55 -13.36 -17.62
C ASN A 92 -8.15 -12.77 -16.27
N LEU A 93 -8.94 -13.04 -15.21
CA LEU A 93 -8.59 -12.62 -13.85
C LEU A 93 -7.27 -13.25 -13.38
N LEU A 94 -7.08 -14.56 -13.61
CA LEU A 94 -5.83 -15.23 -13.28
C LEU A 94 -4.63 -14.62 -14.05
N GLY A 95 -4.81 -14.31 -15.33
CA GLY A 95 -3.79 -13.64 -16.14
C GLY A 95 -3.39 -12.27 -15.58
N VAL A 96 -4.36 -11.46 -15.14
CA VAL A 96 -4.13 -10.17 -14.48
C VAL A 96 -3.33 -10.37 -13.18
N LEU A 97 -3.75 -11.31 -12.32
CA LEU A 97 -3.09 -11.56 -11.04
C LEU A 97 -1.66 -12.08 -11.20
N ILE A 98 -1.40 -12.95 -12.18
CA ILE A 98 -0.04 -13.44 -12.49
C ILE A 98 0.85 -12.28 -12.94
N THR A 99 0.35 -11.42 -13.82
CA THR A 99 1.08 -10.26 -14.31
C THR A 99 1.41 -9.28 -13.19
N LEU A 100 0.42 -8.97 -12.34
CA LEU A 100 0.61 -8.11 -11.17
C LEU A 100 1.64 -8.68 -10.20
N LYS A 101 1.57 -10.00 -9.93
CA LYS A 101 2.55 -10.66 -9.08
C LYS A 101 3.97 -10.56 -9.63
N GLN A 102 4.17 -10.88 -10.91
CA GLN A 102 5.49 -10.82 -11.54
C GLN A 102 6.07 -9.40 -11.52
N ARG A 103 5.23 -8.40 -11.81
CA ARG A 103 5.61 -6.99 -11.74
C ARG A 103 5.97 -6.59 -10.32
N PHE A 104 5.14 -6.93 -9.33
CA PHE A 104 5.37 -6.66 -7.92
C PHE A 104 6.70 -7.22 -7.45
N ASP A 105 6.95 -8.51 -7.70
CA ASP A 105 8.19 -9.18 -7.31
C ASP A 105 9.41 -8.55 -8.00
N THR A 106 9.25 -8.03 -9.22
CA THR A 106 10.33 -7.37 -9.96
C THR A 106 10.63 -6.00 -9.38
N GLU A 107 9.62 -5.17 -9.14
CA GLU A 107 9.78 -3.82 -8.60
C GLU A 107 10.27 -3.83 -7.15
N MET A 108 9.73 -4.71 -6.30
CA MET A 108 10.20 -4.85 -4.91
C MET A 108 11.68 -5.26 -4.85
N ARG A 109 12.13 -6.14 -5.77
CA ARG A 109 13.55 -6.50 -5.89
C ARG A 109 14.40 -5.35 -6.44
N ALA A 110 13.93 -4.63 -7.46
CA ALA A 110 14.64 -3.50 -8.03
C ALA A 110 14.85 -2.38 -7.01
N LEU A 111 13.87 -2.18 -6.13
CA LEU A 111 13.92 -1.22 -5.02
C LEU A 111 14.66 -1.74 -3.78
N SER A 112 15.22 -2.97 -3.85
CA SER A 112 15.95 -3.60 -2.73
C SER A 112 15.15 -3.63 -1.42
N VAL A 113 13.84 -3.84 -1.51
CA VAL A 113 12.95 -3.90 -0.33
C VAL A 113 13.28 -5.12 0.52
N ASP A 114 13.43 -4.91 1.82
CA ASP A 114 13.58 -6.00 2.78
C ASP A 114 12.22 -6.67 3.07
N LEU A 115 12.04 -7.88 2.53
CA LEU A 115 10.85 -8.71 2.73
C LEU A 115 11.08 -9.84 3.74
N SER A 116 12.11 -9.75 4.58
CA SER A 116 12.33 -10.72 5.66
C SER A 116 11.13 -10.77 6.62
N TYR A 117 10.52 -9.61 6.88
CA TYR A 117 9.24 -9.49 7.58
C TYR A 117 8.48 -8.22 7.15
N ILE A 118 7.15 -8.27 7.26
CA ILE A 118 6.25 -7.12 7.14
C ILE A 118 5.27 -7.13 8.30
N VAL A 119 4.93 -5.94 8.80
CA VAL A 119 3.82 -5.72 9.72
C VAL A 119 2.56 -5.43 8.89
N LEU A 120 1.68 -6.42 8.79
CA LEU A 120 0.41 -6.28 8.10
C LEU A 120 -0.58 -5.49 8.97
N GLN A 121 -1.14 -4.43 8.40
CA GLN A 121 -2.17 -3.63 9.05
C GLN A 121 -3.56 -4.16 8.68
N ARG A 122 -4.36 -4.50 9.70
CA ARG A 122 -5.79 -4.79 9.54
C ARG A 122 -6.58 -3.62 10.12
N VAL A 123 -7.72 -3.28 9.53
CA VAL A 123 -8.52 -2.10 9.93
C VAL A 123 -9.21 -2.32 11.30
N GLU A 124 -9.57 -3.56 11.60
CA GLU A 124 -10.35 -3.91 12.81
C GLU A 124 -9.62 -4.88 13.74
N GLU A 125 -8.42 -5.32 13.37
CA GLU A 125 -7.62 -6.28 14.13
C GLU A 125 -6.24 -5.72 14.43
N GLU A 126 -5.59 -6.30 15.42
CA GLU A 126 -4.20 -5.96 15.77
C GLU A 126 -3.26 -6.21 14.57
N PRO A 127 -2.23 -5.36 14.39
CA PRO A 127 -1.21 -5.58 13.38
C PRO A 127 -0.50 -6.93 13.57
N GLU A 128 -0.24 -7.62 12.46
CA GLU A 128 0.38 -8.94 12.46
C GLU A 128 1.75 -8.90 11.79
N THR A 129 2.79 -9.40 12.46
CA THR A 129 4.11 -9.55 11.82
C THR A 129 4.19 -10.87 11.08
N VAL A 130 4.45 -10.81 9.77
CA VAL A 130 4.55 -11.98 8.89
C VAL A 130 5.94 -12.05 8.27
N HIS A 131 6.59 -13.21 8.38
CA HIS A 131 7.87 -13.49 7.76
C HIS A 131 7.72 -14.00 6.32
N ASN A 132 8.56 -13.51 5.41
CA ASN A 132 8.52 -13.83 3.98
C ASN A 132 7.10 -13.70 3.38
N PRO A 133 6.46 -12.52 3.51
CA PRO A 133 5.06 -12.35 3.14
C PRO A 133 4.84 -12.45 1.63
N LYS A 134 3.63 -12.84 1.25
CA LYS A 134 3.17 -12.87 -0.15
C LYS A 134 2.12 -11.78 -0.36
N PRO A 135 2.07 -11.11 -1.53
CA PRO A 135 1.08 -10.07 -1.77
C PRO A 135 -0.34 -10.67 -1.81
N PHE A 136 -1.31 -9.84 -1.41
CA PHE A 136 -2.71 -10.20 -1.31
C PHE A 136 -3.55 -9.44 -2.33
N VAL A 137 -4.72 -9.98 -2.66
CA VAL A 137 -5.82 -9.20 -3.25
C VAL A 137 -6.64 -8.64 -2.10
N ILE A 138 -6.81 -7.33 -2.06
CA ILE A 138 -7.37 -6.61 -0.93
C ILE A 138 -8.61 -5.86 -1.38
N THR A 139 -9.73 -6.16 -0.75
CA THR A 139 -10.99 -5.45 -0.92
C THR A 139 -11.24 -4.65 0.35
N HIS A 140 -11.28 -3.32 0.25
CA HIS A 140 -11.64 -2.47 1.39
C HIS A 140 -13.08 -1.98 1.26
N SER A 141 -13.90 -2.29 2.26
CA SER A 141 -15.17 -1.62 2.51
C SER A 141 -14.87 -0.21 2.99
N THR A 142 -15.13 0.79 2.15
CA THR A 142 -15.37 2.16 2.60
C THR A 142 -16.73 2.15 3.29
N HIS A 143 -16.78 2.05 4.62
CA HIS A 143 -18.01 2.23 5.38
C HIS A 143 -18.30 3.72 5.61
#